data_AF-A0AAV8YRR3-F1
#
_entry.id   AF-A0AAV8YRR3-F1
#
_cell.length_a   1.000
_cell.length_b   1.000
_cell.length_c   1.000
_cell.angle_alpha   90.00
_cell.angle_beta   90.00
_cell.angle_gamma   90.00
#
_symmetry.space_group_name_H-M   'P 1'
#
loop_
_entity.id
_entity.type
_entity.pdbx_description
1 polymer ?
#
loop_
_entity_poly.entity_id
_entity_poly.type
_entity_poly.pdbx_seq_one_letter_code
_entity_poly.pdbx_strand_id
1 'polypeptide(L)' 'MKPRDHPDHDRLHKLRPVVDKLNDRFQSIPLQQYLCVDEQLCATKGRHYMKQYLPAKLHKWRYKLYMLYETDGFS' A
#
# COMPACT_ATOMS: atom_id res chain seq x y z
N MET A 1 -15.82 4.31 -10.74
CA MET A 1 -14.61 4.72 -11.50
C MET A 1 -15.02 5.81 -12.46
N LYS A 2 -14.37 6.97 -12.43
CA LYS A 2 -14.60 7.99 -13.45
C LYS A 2 -14.01 7.55 -14.81
N PRO A 3 -14.35 8.16 -15.95
CA PRO A 3 -13.70 7.89 -17.24
C PRO A 3 -12.18 8.06 -17.16
N ARG A 4 -11.41 7.37 -18.03
CA ARG A 4 -9.92 7.34 -17.95
C ARG A 4 -9.26 8.71 -18.09
N ASP A 5 -9.87 9.60 -18.87
CA ASP A 5 -9.35 10.94 -19.16
C ASP A 5 -9.79 11.97 -18.10
N HIS A 6 -10.56 11.56 -17.11
CA HIS A 6 -10.98 12.44 -16.02
C HIS A 6 -9.83 12.61 -15.01
N PRO A 7 -9.56 13.83 -14.48
CA PRO A 7 -8.48 14.06 -13.51
C PRO A 7 -8.59 13.16 -12.26
N ASP A 8 -9.80 12.98 -11.70
CA ASP A 8 -10.02 12.04 -10.58
C ASP A 8 -10.23 10.58 -11.02
N HIS A 9 -9.68 10.15 -12.15
CA HIS A 9 -9.70 8.73 -12.52
C HIS A 9 -8.81 7.91 -11.59
N ASP A 10 -9.44 7.21 -10.66
CA ASP A 10 -8.75 6.31 -9.76
C ASP A 10 -9.20 4.85 -9.95
N ARG A 11 -8.25 4.00 -10.33
CA ARG A 11 -8.47 2.55 -10.45
C ARG A 11 -8.71 1.88 -9.09
N LEU A 12 -8.28 2.49 -7.98
CA LEU A 12 -8.52 2.02 -6.61
C LEU A 12 -9.72 2.65 -5.92
N HIS A 13 -10.59 3.38 -6.63
CA HIS A 13 -11.69 4.13 -6.01
C HIS A 13 -12.58 3.31 -5.05
N LYS A 14 -12.68 1.98 -5.24
CA LYS A 14 -13.40 1.09 -4.32
C LYS A 14 -12.67 0.85 -2.99
N LEU A 15 -11.34 0.84 -3.01
CA LEU A 15 -10.48 0.67 -1.84
C LEU A 15 -10.18 2.00 -1.13
N ARG A 16 -10.37 3.15 -1.79
CA ARG A 16 -10.08 4.47 -1.21
C ARG A 16 -10.69 4.70 0.16
N PRO A 17 -11.98 4.42 0.42
CA PRO A 17 -12.54 4.63 1.76
C PRO A 17 -11.80 3.85 2.85
N VAL A 18 -11.29 2.66 2.54
CA VAL A 18 -10.53 1.84 3.49
C VAL A 18 -9.12 2.39 3.65
N VAL A 19 -8.45 2.71 2.54
CA VAL A 19 -7.08 3.27 2.55
C VAL A 19 -7.03 4.60 3.30
N ASP A 20 -7.98 5.49 3.01
CA ASP A 20 -8.05 6.82 3.62
C ASP A 20 -8.34 6.67 5.12
N LYS A 21 -9.29 5.82 5.50
CA LYS A 21 -9.59 5.57 6.92
C LYS A 21 -8.40 4.99 7.70
N LEU A 22 -7.64 4.10 7.08
CA LEU A 22 -6.44 3.52 7.68
C LEU A 22 -5.34 4.59 7.80
N ASN A 23 -5.09 5.38 6.76
CA ASN A 23 -4.11 6.46 6.79
C ASN A 23 -4.45 7.51 7.86
N ASP A 24 -5.71 7.93 7.96
CA ASP A 24 -6.16 8.86 9.00
C ASP A 24 -5.89 8.30 10.40
N ARG A 25 -6.13 6.99 10.59
CA ARG A 25 -5.89 6.33 11.87
C ARG A 25 -4.40 6.25 12.18
N PHE A 26 -3.57 5.83 11.23
CA PHE A 26 -2.13 5.70 11.43
C PHE A 26 -1.45 7.06 11.62
N GLN A 27 -1.92 8.11 10.94
CA GLN A 27 -1.42 9.47 11.15
C GLN A 27 -1.75 10.04 12.54
N SER A 28 -2.77 9.51 13.21
CA SER A 28 -3.09 9.92 14.59
C SER A 28 -2.14 9.34 15.65
N ILE A 29 -1.30 8.37 15.26
CA ILE A 29 -0.34 7.72 16.15
C ILE A 29 0.92 8.60 16.20
N PRO A 30 1.43 8.95 17.39
CA PRO A 30 2.69 9.68 17.52
C PRO A 30 3.86 8.91 16.91
N LEU A 31 4.59 9.55 16.02
CA LEU A 31 5.76 8.96 15.36
C LEU A 31 6.99 8.99 16.28
N GLN A 32 7.76 7.91 16.29
CA GLN A 32 9.05 7.84 16.96
C GLN A 32 10.16 8.60 16.20
N GLN A 33 11.29 8.84 16.88
CA GLN A 33 12.45 9.51 16.29
C GLN A 33 13.08 8.72 15.14
N TYR A 34 13.04 7.38 15.23
CA TYR A 34 13.66 6.49 14.25
C TYR A 34 12.59 5.75 13.46
N LEU A 35 12.50 6.12 12.18
CA LEU A 35 11.53 5.58 11.25
C LEU A 35 12.25 4.99 10.04
N CYS A 36 11.69 3.91 9.50
CA CYS A 36 12.14 3.28 8.27
C CYS A 36 10.98 3.21 7.28
N VAL A 37 11.24 3.54 6.02
CA VAL A 37 10.28 3.32 4.93
C VAL A 37 10.70 2.07 4.19
N ASP A 38 9.82 1.07 4.13
CA ASP A 38 10.10 -0.18 3.44
C ASP A 38 8.85 -0.71 2.71
N GLU A 39 9.05 -1.79 1.96
CA GLU A 39 8.08 -2.39 1.07
C GLU A 39 7.53 -3.69 1.67
N GLN A 40 6.25 -3.68 2.06
CA GLN A 40 5.55 -4.91 2.43
C GLN A 40 4.94 -5.58 1.20
N LEU A 41 5.21 -6.88 1.05
CA LEU A 41 4.74 -7.67 -0.09
C LEU A 41 3.59 -8.62 0.29
N CYS A 42 2.38 -8.30 -0.15
CA CYS A 42 1.22 -9.16 0.05
C CYS A 42 1.12 -10.22 -1.06
N ALA A 43 1.05 -11.49 -0.67
CA ALA A 43 0.80 -12.58 -1.61
C ALA A 43 -0.62 -12.47 -2.17
N THR A 44 -0.77 -12.71 -3.48
CA THR A 44 -2.09 -12.72 -4.11
C THR A 44 -2.14 -13.78 -5.21
N LYS A 45 -3.26 -14.49 -5.29
CA LYS A 45 -3.61 -15.33 -6.45
C LYS A 45 -4.54 -14.59 -7.43
N GLY A 46 -5.04 -13.42 -7.05
CA GLY A 46 -5.97 -12.62 -7.85
C GLY A 46 -5.30 -12.02 -9.08
N ARG A 47 -6.05 -11.95 -10.19
CA ARG A 47 -5.66 -11.21 -11.39
C ARG A 47 -6.13 -9.77 -11.25
N HIS A 48 -5.22 -8.89 -10.87
CA HIS A 48 -5.50 -7.45 -10.70
C HIS A 48 -4.32 -6.62 -11.21
N TYR A 49 -4.58 -5.38 -11.63
CA TYR A 49 -3.54 -4.52 -12.20
C TYR A 49 -2.46 -4.10 -11.20
N MET A 50 -2.77 -4.11 -9.88
CA MET A 50 -1.78 -3.81 -8.83
C MET A 50 -0.72 -4.90 -8.66
N LYS A 51 -0.90 -6.05 -9.30
CA LYS A 51 0.04 -7.15 -9.23
C LYS A 51 1.33 -6.76 -9.94
N GLN A 52 2.43 -6.71 -9.20
CA GLN A 52 3.74 -6.36 -9.69
C GLN A 52 4.64 -7.59 -9.79
N TYR A 53 5.56 -7.56 -10.75
CA TYR A 53 6.62 -8.56 -10.90
C TYR A 53 7.89 -8.06 -10.21
N LEU A 54 8.41 -8.85 -9.26
CA LEU A 54 9.59 -8.57 -8.47
C LEU A 54 10.59 -9.71 -8.66
N PRO A 55 11.54 -9.58 -9.62
CA PRO A 55 12.40 -10.69 -10.04
C PRO A 55 13.32 -11.21 -8.94
N ALA A 56 13.72 -10.33 -8.00
CA ALA A 56 14.62 -10.65 -6.90
C ALA A 56 13.95 -11.37 -5.72
N LYS A 57 12.63 -11.58 -5.73
CA LYS A 57 11.91 -12.25 -4.64
C LYS A 57 11.57 -13.69 -5.04
N LEU A 58 11.61 -14.61 -4.07
CA LEU A 58 11.28 -16.03 -4.28
C LEU A 58 9.89 -16.20 -4.94
N HIS A 59 8.92 -15.43 -4.46
CA HIS A 59 7.60 -15.32 -5.07
C HIS A 59 7.49 -14.00 -5.84
N LYS A 60 7.73 -14.07 -7.14
CA LYS A 60 7.91 -12.89 -8.00
C LYS A 60 6.65 -12.07 -8.25
N TRP A 61 5.47 -12.57 -7.93
CA TRP A 61 4.20 -11.95 -8.31
C TRP A 61 3.37 -11.58 -7.08
N ARG A 62 3.35 -10.29 -6.70
CA ARG A 62 2.72 -9.83 -5.45
C ARG A 62 2.11 -8.44 -5.57
N TYR A 63 1.33 -8.04 -4.57
CA TYR A 63 1.05 -6.63 -4.33
C TYR A 63 2.18 -6.03 -3.51
N LYS A 64 2.56 -4.82 -3.88
CA LYS A 64 3.62 -4.06 -3.24
C LYS A 64 2.97 -2.88 -2.51
N LEU A 65 3.18 -2.79 -1.21
CA LEU A 65 2.71 -1.71 -0.35
C LEU A 65 3.94 -1.01 0.24
N TYR A 66 3.93 0.30 0.26
CA TYR A 66 4.92 1.09 0.98
C TYR A 66 4.39 1.37 2.38
N MET A 67 5.20 1.07 3.39
CA MET A 67 4.83 1.25 4.79
C MET A 67 5.94 1.94 5.55
N LEU A 68 5.52 2.66 6.59
CA LEU A 68 6.40 3.26 7.58
C LEU A 68 6.49 2.30 8.76
N TYR A 69 7.71 2.04 9.21
CA TYR A 69 8.04 1.15 10.32
C TYR A 69 8.78 1.95 11.39
N GLU A 70 8.47 1.66 12.65
CA GLU A 70 9.22 2.19 13.80
C GLU A 70 10.24 1.15 14.29
N THR A 71 11.20 1.57 15.09
CA THR A 71 12.26 0.69 15.60
C THR A 71 11.74 -0.45 16.47
N ASP A 72 10.63 -0.25 17.18
CA ASP A 72 9.96 -1.30 17.99
C ASP A 72 8.94 -2.14 17.19
N GLY A 73 8.73 -1.86 15.91
CA GLY A 73 7.81 -2.59 15.03
C GLY A 73 6.71 -1.72 14.41
N PHE A 74 5.55 -2.34 14.15
CA PHE A 74 4.36 -1.65 13.63
C PHE A 74 3.51 -1.11 14.77
N SER A 75 3.34 0.21 14.81
CA SER A 75 2.41 0.93 15.69
C SER A 75 1.10 1.26 14.96
#